data_AF-A0A971K1X5-F1
#
_entry.id   AF-A0A971K1X5-F1
#
_cell.length_a   1.000
_cell.length_b   1.000
_cell.length_c   1.000
_cell.angle_alpha   90.00
_cell.angle_beta   90.00
_cell.angle_gamma   90.00
#
_symmetry.space_group_name_H-M   'P 1'
#
loop_
_entity.id
_entity.type
_entity.pdbx_description
1 polymer ?
#
loop_
_entity_poly.entity_id
_entity_poly.type
_entity_poly.pdbx_seq_one_letter_code
_entity_poly.pdbx_strand_id
1 'polypeptide(L)'
;TYLSKPSPESKDLSDPSTYMITIVSPFPGSPAQRAGLLAGDLISHIDGEEVDALNSYEASSKLKGDPNTSVTVTVYRSGTSFDLTLVRERITTPTVDSGVIEGDIGYIILSEFSPQTGTQLLEHVRNLQEQGIVGLIIDERNNSGGAVDGALQSANIFLDEGAKIVTIQARKGTKRDQRYLATGKAIFPSDLPVVILINGGAASSAEIFAAAMQQNGRATLIGSKTFGKGIVQDVFRFGEGFAQVTTAHYYTPEGENIHEKGIEPDIAVDDIKIEDEEIGAYEQLMKEKLVSTYVKENPEPSEENIRRFGATYAERGISADVLNLLVRNEYLAKMEYEKRPIADATFDAQLKRAVQFIRTGQ
;
A
#
# COMPACT_ATOMS: atom_id res chain seq x y z
N THR A 1 -13.77 1.78 7.00
CA THR A 1 -13.58 2.99 6.17
C THR A 1 -12.29 3.63 6.58
N TYR A 2 -11.56 4.21 5.63
CA TYR A 2 -10.47 5.13 5.90
C TYR A 2 -11.06 6.50 6.27
N LEU A 3 -10.51 7.12 7.32
CA LEU A 3 -10.97 8.40 7.86
C LEU A 3 -9.79 9.37 7.86
N SER A 4 -10.07 10.64 7.55
CA SER A 4 -9.11 11.71 7.67
C SER A 4 -9.74 12.91 8.35
N LYS A 5 -8.96 13.58 9.19
CA LYS A 5 -9.27 14.91 9.69
C LYS A 5 -7.95 15.57 10.09
N PRO A 6 -7.70 16.83 9.69
CA PRO A 6 -6.58 17.61 10.19
C PRO A 6 -6.58 17.72 11.72
N SER A 7 -5.48 18.23 12.29
CA SER A 7 -5.46 18.57 13.73
C SER A 7 -6.64 19.51 14.05
N PRO A 8 -7.34 19.35 15.19
CA PRO A 8 -8.37 20.29 15.62
C PRO A 8 -7.88 21.76 15.66
N GLU A 9 -6.57 21.99 15.84
CA GLU A 9 -5.96 23.32 15.81
C GLU A 9 -5.93 23.96 14.42
N SER A 10 -6.07 23.17 13.34
CA SER A 10 -6.06 23.62 11.94
C SER A 10 -7.45 24.02 11.42
N LYS A 11 -8.40 24.28 12.32
CA LYS A 11 -9.79 24.58 11.99
C LYS A 11 -9.91 25.85 11.15
N ASP A 12 -10.52 25.70 9.97
CA ASP A 12 -10.93 26.78 9.07
C ASP A 12 -12.45 26.71 8.88
N LEU A 13 -13.16 27.74 9.33
CA LEU A 13 -14.62 27.80 9.23
C LEU A 13 -15.13 27.89 7.78
N SER A 14 -14.26 28.21 6.83
CA SER A 14 -14.59 28.22 5.40
C SER A 14 -14.51 26.83 4.75
N ASP A 15 -13.85 25.87 5.41
CA ASP A 15 -13.67 24.50 4.92
C ASP A 15 -14.14 23.48 5.97
N PRO A 16 -15.36 22.93 5.81
CA PRO A 16 -15.91 21.92 6.71
C PRO A 16 -15.04 20.68 6.91
N SER A 17 -14.17 20.33 5.95
CA SER A 17 -13.29 19.16 6.07
C SER A 17 -12.21 19.33 7.15
N THR A 18 -11.97 20.57 7.61
CA THR A 18 -11.01 20.85 8.69
C THR A 18 -11.57 20.58 10.08
N TYR A 19 -12.90 20.55 10.24
CA TYR A 19 -13.56 20.30 11.52
C TYR A 19 -14.54 19.11 11.54
N MET A 20 -14.98 18.63 10.39
CA MET A 20 -15.72 17.36 10.26
C MET A 20 -14.76 16.21 9.92
N ILE A 21 -15.20 14.97 10.14
CA ILE A 21 -14.40 13.79 9.78
C ILE A 21 -14.65 13.45 8.31
N THR A 22 -13.61 13.46 7.48
CA THR A 22 -13.71 13.08 6.07
C THR A 22 -13.66 11.56 5.90
N ILE A 23 -14.63 11.01 5.18
CA ILE A 23 -14.56 9.64 4.64
C ILE A 23 -13.60 9.67 3.46
N VAL A 24 -12.41 9.09 3.65
CA VAL A 24 -11.43 8.97 2.55
C VAL A 24 -11.92 7.94 1.55
N SER A 25 -12.27 6.74 2.04
CA SER A 25 -12.89 5.68 1.24
C SER A 25 -13.52 4.62 2.15
N PRO A 26 -14.79 4.24 1.94
CA PRO A 26 -15.39 3.07 2.58
C PRO A 26 -14.64 1.79 2.18
N PHE A 27 -14.50 0.85 3.11
CA PHE A 27 -13.91 -0.44 2.74
C PHE A 27 -14.90 -1.23 1.87
N PRO A 28 -14.44 -1.92 0.81
CA PRO A 28 -15.29 -2.80 0.00
C PRO A 28 -16.06 -3.80 0.87
N GLY A 29 -17.35 -3.99 0.57
CA GLY A 29 -18.27 -4.87 1.29
C GLY A 29 -18.66 -4.43 2.70
N SER A 30 -18.09 -3.36 3.26
CA SER A 30 -18.34 -2.95 4.66
C SER A 30 -19.72 -2.34 4.90
N PRO A 31 -20.21 -2.30 6.16
CA PRO A 31 -21.46 -1.62 6.53
C PRO A 31 -21.51 -0.18 6.03
N ALA A 32 -20.38 0.53 6.06
CA ALA A 32 -20.25 1.88 5.55
C ALA A 32 -20.58 1.96 4.05
N GLN A 33 -19.96 1.10 3.23
CA GLN A 33 -20.22 1.07 1.79
C GLN A 33 -21.67 0.66 1.50
N ARG A 34 -22.19 -0.38 2.19
CA ARG A 34 -23.58 -0.85 1.99
C ARG A 34 -24.63 0.17 2.40
N ALA A 35 -24.33 1.02 3.39
CA ALA A 35 -25.18 2.14 3.78
C ALA A 35 -25.10 3.35 2.82
N GLY A 36 -24.24 3.28 1.80
CA GLY A 36 -24.12 4.34 0.79
C GLY A 36 -23.25 5.52 1.22
N LEU A 37 -22.34 5.34 2.20
CA LEU A 37 -21.25 6.29 2.41
C LEU A 37 -20.34 6.29 1.17
N LEU A 38 -19.89 7.48 0.78
CA LEU A 38 -19.05 7.70 -0.38
C LEU A 38 -17.75 8.39 0.03
N ALA A 39 -16.72 8.27 -0.81
CA ALA A 39 -15.51 9.06 -0.65
C ALA A 39 -15.84 10.57 -0.72
N GLY A 40 -15.25 11.36 0.17
CA GLY A 40 -15.50 12.80 0.28
C GLY A 40 -16.69 13.19 1.17
N ASP A 41 -17.48 12.23 1.66
CA ASP A 41 -18.48 12.52 2.69
C ASP A 41 -17.83 13.08 3.95
N LEU A 42 -18.52 14.01 4.61
CA LEU A 42 -18.11 14.55 5.90
C LEU A 42 -19.04 14.04 7.00
N ILE A 43 -18.50 13.43 8.06
CA ILE A 43 -19.26 13.09 9.25
C ILE A 43 -19.21 14.28 10.20
N SER A 44 -20.37 14.80 10.58
CA SER A 44 -20.51 15.91 11.53
C SER A 44 -20.79 15.43 12.96
N HIS A 45 -21.48 14.30 13.12
CA HIS A 45 -21.83 13.72 14.41
C HIS A 45 -21.69 12.19 14.40
N ILE A 46 -21.36 11.62 15.56
CA ILE A 46 -21.38 10.18 15.83
C ILE A 46 -22.26 9.96 17.06
N ASP A 47 -23.33 9.18 16.92
CA ASP A 47 -24.38 8.97 17.93
C ASP A 47 -24.93 10.28 18.51
N GLY A 48 -25.06 11.31 17.66
CA GLY A 48 -25.54 12.64 18.03
C GLY A 48 -24.51 13.55 18.70
N GLU A 49 -23.29 13.07 18.96
CA GLU A 49 -22.20 13.88 19.50
C GLU A 49 -21.38 14.53 18.38
N GLU A 50 -21.12 15.84 18.50
CA GLU A 50 -20.28 16.59 17.55
C GLU A 50 -18.86 16.04 17.47
N VAL A 51 -18.31 15.98 16.26
CA VAL A 51 -16.93 15.50 16.03
C VAL A 51 -15.89 16.62 15.94
N ASP A 52 -16.28 17.89 16.07
CA ASP A 52 -15.42 19.08 15.91
C ASP A 52 -14.14 19.03 16.76
N ALA A 53 -14.27 18.60 18.01
CA ALA A 53 -13.14 18.48 18.94
C ALA A 53 -12.29 17.22 18.74
N LEU A 54 -12.80 16.24 17.99
CA LEU A 54 -12.14 14.93 17.84
C LEU A 54 -11.10 14.95 16.74
N ASN A 55 -10.00 14.24 16.95
CA ASN A 55 -9.13 13.81 15.86
C ASN A 55 -9.65 12.52 15.19
N SER A 56 -9.01 12.12 14.08
CA SER A 56 -9.41 10.92 13.32
C SER A 56 -9.34 9.62 14.12
N TYR A 57 -8.40 9.49 15.06
CA TYR A 57 -8.26 8.31 15.91
C TYR A 57 -9.38 8.21 16.95
N GLU A 58 -9.74 9.33 17.59
CA GLU A 58 -10.84 9.40 18.55
C GLU A 58 -12.18 9.13 17.88
N ALA A 59 -12.41 9.73 16.71
CA ALA A 59 -13.59 9.44 15.90
C ALA A 59 -13.64 7.96 15.48
N SER A 60 -12.51 7.39 15.03
CA SER A 60 -12.43 5.96 14.71
C SER A 60 -12.76 5.08 15.93
N SER A 61 -12.31 5.49 17.13
CA SER A 61 -12.57 4.76 18.37
C SER A 61 -14.06 4.79 18.75
N LYS A 62 -14.76 5.92 18.53
CA LYS A 62 -16.22 6.03 18.72
C LYS A 62 -17.04 5.22 17.70
N LEU A 63 -16.56 5.16 16.45
CA LEU A 63 -17.21 4.34 15.41
C LEU A 63 -17.05 2.84 15.66
N LYS A 64 -15.96 2.42 16.31
CA LYS A 64 -15.74 1.04 16.74
C LYS A 64 -16.63 0.69 17.94
N GLY A 65 -16.90 -0.60 18.09
CA GLY A 65 -17.77 -1.15 19.13
C GLY A 65 -18.05 -2.61 18.86
N ASP A 66 -18.85 -3.24 19.71
CA ASP A 66 -19.14 -4.68 19.59
C ASP A 66 -19.88 -5.00 18.29
N PRO A 67 -19.55 -6.12 17.61
CA PRO A 67 -20.29 -6.56 16.43
C PRO A 67 -21.79 -6.71 16.71
N ASN A 68 -22.61 -6.39 15.70
CA ASN A 68 -24.07 -6.35 15.74
C ASN A 68 -24.70 -5.24 16.59
N THR A 69 -23.90 -4.32 17.14
CA THR A 69 -24.42 -3.06 17.69
C THR A 69 -24.53 -2.01 16.60
N SER A 70 -25.37 -1.00 16.80
CA SER A 70 -25.53 0.09 15.83
C SER A 70 -24.74 1.33 16.23
N VAL A 71 -24.36 2.12 15.22
CA VAL A 71 -23.85 3.49 15.36
C VAL A 71 -24.55 4.37 14.33
N THR A 72 -24.99 5.55 14.75
CA THR A 72 -25.58 6.53 13.82
C THR A 72 -24.56 7.61 13.52
N VAL A 73 -24.37 7.90 12.23
CA VAL A 73 -23.51 9.00 11.79
C VAL A 73 -24.34 10.03 11.06
N THR A 74 -24.14 11.31 11.37
CA THR A 74 -24.75 12.41 10.61
C THR A 74 -23.78 12.83 9.51
N VAL A 75 -24.11 12.47 8.29
CA VAL A 75 -23.32 12.74 7.07
C VAL A 75 -23.72 14.09 6.51
N TYR A 76 -22.74 14.89 6.16
CA TYR A 76 -22.86 16.12 5.37
C TYR A 76 -22.29 15.85 3.97
N ARG A 77 -23.16 15.95 2.96
CA ARG A 77 -22.84 15.74 1.55
C ARG A 77 -23.50 16.85 0.73
N SER A 78 -22.72 17.59 -0.04
CA SER A 78 -23.20 18.63 -0.97
C SER A 78 -24.20 19.61 -0.33
N GLY A 79 -23.91 20.10 0.89
CA GLY A 79 -24.75 21.06 1.59
C GLY A 79 -25.92 20.47 2.39
N THR A 80 -26.16 19.16 2.30
CA THR A 80 -27.26 18.47 2.98
C THR A 80 -26.74 17.56 4.07
N SER A 81 -27.37 17.61 5.24
CA SER A 81 -27.11 16.68 6.33
C SER A 81 -28.19 15.61 6.44
N PHE A 82 -27.80 14.36 6.64
CA PHE A 82 -28.71 13.24 6.88
C PHE A 82 -28.05 12.16 7.74
N ASP A 83 -28.86 11.40 8.45
CA ASP A 83 -28.38 10.33 9.31
C ASP A 83 -28.30 9.00 8.56
N LEU A 84 -27.22 8.26 8.81
CA LEU A 84 -27.08 6.85 8.44
C LEU A 84 -26.83 6.03 9.68
N THR A 85 -27.67 5.02 9.92
CA THR A 85 -27.43 4.02 10.95
C THR A 85 -26.69 2.83 10.35
N LEU A 86 -25.53 2.54 10.92
CA LEU A 86 -24.64 1.47 10.52
C LEU A 86 -24.69 0.37 11.58
N VAL A 87 -24.73 -0.89 11.13
CA VAL A 87 -24.55 -2.05 12.02
C VAL A 87 -23.06 -2.41 12.03
N ARG A 88 -22.44 -2.41 13.22
CA ARG A 88 -21.03 -2.74 13.39
C ARG A 88 -20.79 -4.21 13.04
N GLU A 89 -19.73 -4.46 12.29
CA GLU A 89 -19.31 -5.81 11.90
C GLU A 89 -17.82 -5.98 12.16
N ARG A 90 -17.35 -7.22 12.23
CA ARG A 90 -15.92 -7.50 12.19
C ARG A 90 -15.42 -7.20 10.78
N ILE A 91 -14.76 -6.07 10.62
CA ILE A 91 -14.16 -5.68 9.35
C ILE A 91 -12.65 -5.84 9.43
N THR A 92 -12.10 -6.49 8.41
CA THR A 92 -10.65 -6.60 8.19
C THR A 92 -10.21 -5.44 7.32
N THR A 93 -9.12 -4.78 7.70
CA THR A 93 -8.54 -3.71 6.88
C THR A 93 -8.10 -4.30 5.53
N PRO A 94 -8.45 -3.67 4.40
CA PRO A 94 -7.93 -4.06 3.10
C PRO A 94 -6.41 -3.88 3.06
N THR A 95 -5.71 -4.94 2.69
CA THR A 95 -4.25 -5.01 2.51
C THR A 95 -3.85 -5.18 1.04
N VAL A 96 -4.86 -5.40 0.19
CA VAL A 96 -4.73 -5.61 -1.25
C VAL A 96 -5.68 -4.65 -1.94
N ASP A 97 -5.19 -4.00 -2.99
CA ASP A 97 -6.01 -3.30 -3.97
C ASP A 97 -5.53 -3.69 -5.37
N SER A 98 -6.39 -3.59 -6.39
CA SER A 98 -6.02 -4.04 -7.73
C SER A 98 -6.78 -3.34 -8.84
N GLY A 99 -6.16 -3.29 -10.01
CA GLY A 99 -6.83 -2.91 -11.26
C GLY A 99 -6.10 -3.43 -12.48
N VAL A 100 -6.67 -3.19 -13.66
CA VAL A 100 -5.99 -3.43 -14.94
C VAL A 100 -5.36 -2.14 -15.40
N ILE A 101 -4.07 -2.20 -15.73
CA ILE A 101 -3.31 -1.10 -16.32
C ILE A 101 -2.87 -1.49 -17.74
N GLU A 102 -2.52 -0.50 -18.56
CA GLU A 102 -2.02 -0.74 -19.92
C GLU A 102 -2.96 -1.61 -20.80
N GLY A 103 -4.25 -1.62 -20.47
CA GLY A 103 -5.31 -2.35 -21.19
C GLY A 103 -5.53 -3.81 -20.79
N ASP A 104 -4.50 -4.54 -20.36
CA ASP A 104 -4.58 -5.99 -20.08
C ASP A 104 -3.52 -6.50 -19.07
N ILE A 105 -2.81 -5.62 -18.36
CA ILE A 105 -1.84 -6.03 -17.31
C ILE A 105 -2.53 -5.90 -15.95
N GLY A 106 -2.57 -7.00 -15.20
CA GLY A 106 -3.04 -6.95 -13.82
C GLY A 106 -2.04 -6.21 -12.93
N TYR A 107 -2.51 -5.29 -12.12
CA TYR A 107 -1.72 -4.57 -11.13
C TYR A 107 -2.32 -4.76 -9.75
N ILE A 108 -1.51 -5.18 -8.79
CA ILE A 108 -1.90 -5.37 -7.40
C ILE A 108 -1.00 -4.50 -6.52
N ILE A 109 -1.60 -3.71 -5.63
CA ILE A 109 -0.90 -3.09 -4.51
C ILE A 109 -1.02 -4.04 -3.33
N LEU A 110 0.11 -4.44 -2.76
CA LEU A 110 0.17 -5.28 -1.57
C LEU A 110 0.85 -4.48 -0.45
N SER A 111 0.05 -3.81 0.38
CA SER A 111 0.54 -2.77 1.29
C SER A 111 1.11 -3.31 2.61
N GLU A 112 0.60 -4.45 3.06
CA GLU A 112 1.07 -5.15 4.26
C GLU A 112 0.63 -6.62 4.23
N PHE A 113 1.22 -7.44 5.10
CA PHE A 113 0.76 -8.78 5.38
C PHE A 113 -0.01 -8.83 6.69
N SER A 114 -1.32 -9.02 6.60
CA SER A 114 -2.19 -9.41 7.69
C SER A 114 -2.52 -10.90 7.60
N PRO A 115 -3.12 -11.51 8.64
CA PRO A 115 -3.62 -12.89 8.56
C PRO A 115 -4.70 -13.11 7.48
N GLN A 116 -5.28 -12.04 6.92
CA GLN A 116 -6.30 -12.12 5.86
C GLN A 116 -5.77 -11.81 4.45
N THR A 117 -4.51 -11.39 4.34
CA THR A 117 -3.92 -10.93 3.08
C THR A 117 -3.92 -12.03 2.02
N GLY A 118 -3.65 -13.29 2.38
CA GLY A 118 -3.70 -14.40 1.43
C GLY A 118 -5.10 -14.59 0.80
N THR A 119 -6.16 -14.49 1.60
CA THR A 119 -7.54 -14.56 1.09
C THR A 119 -7.87 -13.38 0.19
N GLN A 120 -7.53 -12.16 0.63
CA GLN A 120 -7.77 -10.95 -0.17
C GLN A 120 -7.02 -11.03 -1.51
N LEU A 121 -5.74 -11.38 -1.48
CA LEU A 121 -4.91 -11.49 -2.68
C LEU A 121 -5.47 -12.51 -3.66
N LEU A 122 -5.97 -13.65 -3.18
CA LEU A 122 -6.60 -14.66 -4.00
C LEU A 122 -7.87 -14.15 -4.70
N GLU A 123 -8.70 -13.37 -4.00
CA GLU A 123 -9.91 -12.76 -4.59
C GLU A 123 -9.55 -11.78 -5.71
N HIS A 124 -8.60 -10.89 -5.46
CA HIS A 124 -8.11 -9.93 -6.46
C HIS A 124 -7.45 -10.62 -7.67
N VAL A 125 -6.62 -11.64 -7.42
CA VAL A 125 -6.01 -12.45 -8.48
C VAL A 125 -7.07 -13.09 -9.37
N ARG A 126 -8.10 -13.74 -8.79
CA ARG A 126 -9.17 -14.37 -9.57
C ARG A 126 -9.95 -13.36 -10.40
N ASN A 127 -10.27 -12.21 -9.81
CA ASN A 127 -10.98 -11.14 -10.51
C ASN A 127 -10.18 -10.63 -11.72
N LEU A 128 -8.87 -10.40 -11.56
CA LEU A 128 -8.01 -9.98 -12.66
C LEU A 128 -7.88 -11.07 -13.74
N GLN A 129 -7.81 -12.35 -13.36
CA GLN A 129 -7.79 -13.46 -14.32
C GLN A 129 -9.06 -13.51 -15.17
N GLU A 130 -10.23 -13.27 -14.57
CA GLU A 130 -11.50 -13.19 -15.29
C GLU A 130 -11.53 -12.04 -16.31
N GLN A 131 -10.73 -11.00 -16.10
CA GLN A 131 -10.55 -9.88 -17.03
C GLN A 131 -9.57 -10.20 -18.18
N GLY A 132 -8.97 -11.38 -18.21
CA GLY A 132 -8.13 -11.83 -19.32
C GLY A 132 -6.74 -11.19 -19.36
N ILE A 133 -6.16 -10.89 -18.19
CA ILE A 133 -4.83 -10.28 -18.11
C ILE A 133 -3.74 -11.14 -18.75
N VAL A 134 -2.71 -10.50 -19.31
CA VAL A 134 -1.56 -11.17 -19.96
C VAL A 134 -0.34 -11.32 -19.04
N GLY A 135 -0.42 -10.77 -17.83
CA GLY A 135 0.65 -10.79 -16.84
C GLY A 135 0.23 -10.03 -15.58
N LEU A 136 0.95 -10.23 -14.49
CA LEU A 136 0.65 -9.63 -13.19
C LEU A 136 1.86 -8.87 -12.65
N ILE A 137 1.63 -7.64 -12.19
CA ILE A 137 2.58 -6.85 -11.40
C ILE A 137 2.05 -6.76 -9.98
N ILE A 138 2.85 -7.15 -9.00
CA ILE A 138 2.57 -7.00 -7.57
C ILE A 138 3.50 -5.92 -7.04
N ASP A 139 2.95 -4.83 -6.56
CA ASP A 139 3.70 -3.74 -5.95
C ASP A 139 3.83 -3.95 -4.44
N GLU A 140 5.03 -4.34 -4.00
CA GLU A 140 5.42 -4.45 -2.58
C GLU A 140 6.28 -3.27 -2.11
N ARG A 141 6.41 -2.21 -2.91
CA ARG A 141 7.20 -1.06 -2.50
C ARG A 141 6.58 -0.44 -1.24
N ASN A 142 7.43 -0.21 -0.25
CA ASN A 142 7.07 0.27 1.09
C ASN A 142 6.18 -0.69 1.91
N ASN A 143 6.08 -1.97 1.54
CA ASN A 143 5.45 -2.99 2.37
C ASN A 143 6.40 -3.43 3.50
N SER A 144 6.16 -2.92 4.71
CA SER A 144 7.00 -3.22 5.89
C SER A 144 6.88 -4.66 6.42
N GLY A 145 6.09 -5.51 5.76
CA GLY A 145 5.86 -6.90 6.10
C GLY A 145 4.58 -7.10 6.91
N GLY A 146 4.68 -7.84 8.01
CA GLY A 146 3.54 -8.17 8.87
C GLY A 146 3.48 -9.67 9.21
N ALA A 147 2.28 -10.23 9.30
CA ALA A 147 2.05 -11.62 9.65
C ALA A 147 2.67 -12.59 8.63
N VAL A 148 3.56 -13.47 9.11
CA VAL A 148 4.21 -14.51 8.28
C VAL A 148 3.17 -15.40 7.57
N ASP A 149 2.10 -15.79 8.28
CA ASP A 149 1.01 -16.60 7.71
C ASP A 149 0.37 -15.95 6.48
N GLY A 150 0.26 -14.61 6.46
CA GLY A 150 -0.23 -13.88 5.30
C GLY A 150 0.67 -14.05 4.07
N ALA A 151 1.99 -13.99 4.26
CA ALA A 151 2.96 -14.20 3.19
C ALA A 151 2.99 -15.66 2.71
N LEU A 152 2.91 -16.63 3.63
CA LEU A 152 2.83 -18.05 3.28
C LEU A 152 1.60 -18.37 2.42
N GLN A 153 0.43 -17.88 2.85
CA GLN A 153 -0.82 -18.06 2.10
C GLN A 153 -0.77 -17.36 0.74
N SER A 154 -0.15 -16.19 0.67
CA SER A 154 0.05 -15.44 -0.58
C SER A 154 0.95 -16.22 -1.55
N ALA A 155 2.05 -16.80 -1.08
CA ALA A 155 2.95 -17.61 -1.90
C ALA A 155 2.27 -18.85 -2.48
N ASN A 156 1.37 -19.50 -1.73
CA ASN A 156 0.57 -20.65 -2.19
C ASN A 156 -0.34 -20.34 -3.40
N ILE A 157 -0.65 -19.07 -3.68
CA ILE A 157 -1.42 -18.70 -4.87
C ILE A 157 -0.59 -18.95 -6.14
N PHE A 158 0.73 -18.87 -6.04
CA PHE A 158 1.63 -18.85 -7.20
C PHE A 158 2.59 -20.05 -7.27
N LEU A 159 2.85 -20.72 -6.15
CA LEU A 159 3.80 -21.82 -6.04
C LEU A 159 3.09 -23.16 -5.88
N ASP A 160 3.56 -24.18 -6.60
CA ASP A 160 3.08 -25.55 -6.48
C ASP A 160 3.61 -26.25 -5.23
N GLU A 161 2.88 -27.29 -4.79
CA GLU A 161 3.20 -28.09 -3.61
C GLU A 161 4.66 -28.53 -3.58
N GLY A 162 5.31 -28.32 -2.43
CA GLY A 162 6.68 -28.71 -2.19
C GLY A 162 7.72 -27.63 -2.54
N ALA A 163 7.35 -26.56 -3.24
CA ALA A 163 8.19 -25.39 -3.39
C ALA A 163 8.56 -24.81 -2.01
N LYS A 164 9.81 -24.42 -1.80
CA LYS A 164 10.24 -23.88 -0.50
C LYS A 164 9.83 -22.42 -0.40
N ILE A 165 9.26 -22.01 0.73
CA ILE A 165 8.91 -20.60 0.98
C ILE A 165 9.94 -19.98 1.92
N VAL A 166 10.06 -20.52 3.14
CA VAL A 166 10.97 -19.97 4.15
C VAL A 166 11.35 -21.02 5.19
N THR A 167 12.54 -20.89 5.77
CA THR A 167 12.93 -21.64 6.96
C THR A 167 13.11 -20.70 8.13
N ILE A 168 12.37 -20.90 9.22
CA ILE A 168 12.55 -20.20 10.48
C ILE A 168 13.45 -21.05 11.38
N GLN A 169 14.57 -20.49 11.81
CA GLN A 169 15.51 -21.14 12.71
C GLN A 169 15.61 -20.37 14.02
N ALA A 170 15.15 -21.01 15.09
CA ALA A 170 15.20 -20.44 16.42
C ALA A 170 16.54 -20.74 17.10
N ARG A 171 16.73 -20.21 18.31
CA ARG A 171 17.93 -20.48 19.10
C ARG A 171 18.15 -21.99 19.28
N LYS A 172 19.39 -22.44 19.10
CA LYS A 172 19.83 -23.83 19.31
C LYS A 172 19.35 -24.35 20.67
N GLY A 173 18.76 -25.54 20.67
CA GLY A 173 18.17 -26.17 21.87
C GLY A 173 16.67 -25.92 22.05
N THR A 174 16.06 -25.08 21.21
CA THR A 174 14.59 -24.98 21.11
C THR A 174 14.05 -25.95 20.06
N LYS A 175 12.79 -26.38 20.17
CA LYS A 175 12.08 -27.21 19.16
C LYS A 175 11.24 -26.35 18.21
N ARG A 176 11.68 -25.13 17.91
CA ARG A 176 10.91 -24.12 17.17
C ARG A 176 11.37 -23.93 15.72
N ASP A 177 12.37 -24.68 15.27
CA ASP A 177 12.77 -24.66 13.86
C ASP A 177 11.61 -25.14 12.99
N GLN A 178 11.25 -24.36 11.99
CA GLN A 178 10.12 -24.63 11.10
C GLN A 178 10.55 -24.40 9.65
N ARG A 179 10.14 -25.33 8.78
CA ARG A 179 10.32 -25.20 7.33
C ARG A 179 8.94 -25.11 6.73
N TYR A 180 8.72 -24.07 5.93
CA TYR A 180 7.46 -23.83 5.26
C TYR A 180 7.64 -24.10 3.78
N LEU A 181 6.81 -25.01 3.28
CA LEU A 181 6.69 -25.34 1.87
C LEU A 181 5.33 -24.89 1.38
N ALA A 182 5.24 -24.58 0.09
CA ALA A 182 3.97 -24.35 -0.55
C ALA A 182 3.10 -25.61 -0.48
N THR A 183 1.79 -25.41 -0.36
CA THR A 183 0.80 -26.47 -0.18
C THR A 183 -0.28 -26.36 -1.25
N GLY A 184 -0.62 -27.49 -1.87
CA GLY A 184 -1.62 -27.53 -2.93
C GLY A 184 -1.07 -27.05 -4.28
N LYS A 185 -1.95 -27.00 -5.28
CA LYS A 185 -1.59 -26.57 -6.63
C LYS A 185 -1.62 -25.04 -6.73
N ALA A 186 -0.65 -24.45 -7.44
CA ALA A 186 -0.68 -23.04 -7.77
C ALA A 186 -2.00 -22.68 -8.49
N ILE A 187 -2.55 -21.52 -8.14
CA ILE A 187 -3.82 -21.01 -8.65
C ILE A 187 -3.57 -20.12 -9.87
N PHE A 188 -2.55 -19.26 -9.79
CA PHE A 188 -2.19 -18.39 -10.89
C PHE A 188 -1.43 -19.17 -11.99
N PRO A 189 -1.81 -19.08 -13.27
CA PRO A 189 -1.23 -19.82 -14.38
C PRO A 189 0.29 -19.66 -14.46
N SER A 190 1.01 -20.78 -14.59
CA SER A 190 2.47 -20.79 -14.60
C SER A 190 3.08 -20.22 -15.89
N ASP A 191 2.31 -20.11 -16.96
CA ASP A 191 2.69 -19.52 -18.24
C ASP A 191 2.53 -18.00 -18.29
N LEU A 192 1.79 -17.40 -17.35
CA LEU A 192 1.67 -15.96 -17.24
C LEU A 192 2.80 -15.36 -16.38
N PRO A 193 3.49 -14.32 -16.87
CA PRO A 193 4.59 -13.68 -16.16
C PRO A 193 4.08 -12.95 -14.90
N VAL A 194 4.88 -13.03 -13.84
CA VAL A 194 4.66 -12.27 -12.61
C VAL A 194 5.90 -11.42 -12.36
N VAL A 195 5.68 -10.13 -12.10
CA VAL A 195 6.71 -9.19 -11.66
C VAL A 195 6.36 -8.72 -10.26
N ILE A 196 7.34 -8.61 -9.38
CA ILE A 196 7.17 -7.97 -8.07
C ILE A 196 8.04 -6.72 -8.02
N LEU A 197 7.42 -5.57 -7.79
CA LEU A 197 8.13 -4.31 -7.56
C LEU A 197 8.58 -4.25 -6.09
N ILE A 198 9.86 -3.99 -5.87
CA ILE A 198 10.46 -3.92 -4.54
C ILE A 198 11.28 -2.64 -4.37
N ASN A 199 11.41 -2.20 -3.12
CA ASN A 199 12.33 -1.13 -2.75
C ASN A 199 12.87 -1.30 -1.32
N GLY A 200 13.69 -0.35 -0.86
CA GLY A 200 14.23 -0.34 0.51
C GLY A 200 13.19 -0.25 1.64
N GLY A 201 11.91 0.01 1.32
CA GLY A 201 10.80 -0.05 2.27
C GLY A 201 10.16 -1.44 2.39
N ALA A 202 10.44 -2.36 1.47
CA ALA A 202 9.99 -3.75 1.55
C ALA A 202 10.79 -4.49 2.63
N ALA A 203 10.12 -5.05 3.64
CA ALA A 203 10.78 -5.65 4.80
C ALA A 203 10.05 -6.89 5.34
N SER A 204 10.78 -7.75 6.06
CA SER A 204 10.21 -8.86 6.83
C SER A 204 9.38 -9.83 5.98
N SER A 205 8.07 -9.93 6.21
CA SER A 205 7.21 -10.88 5.49
C SER A 205 7.09 -10.56 3.99
N ALA A 206 7.26 -9.30 3.60
CA ALA A 206 7.42 -8.90 2.20
C ALA A 206 8.67 -9.53 1.57
N GLU A 207 9.79 -9.48 2.29
CA GLU A 207 11.03 -10.14 1.85
C GLU A 207 10.88 -11.66 1.78
N ILE A 208 10.13 -12.27 2.71
CA ILE A 208 9.80 -13.71 2.63
C ILE A 208 9.04 -14.03 1.33
N PHE A 209 8.01 -13.26 1.00
CA PHE A 209 7.23 -13.48 -0.21
C PHE A 209 8.08 -13.23 -1.47
N ALA A 210 8.80 -12.12 -1.54
CA ALA A 210 9.69 -11.79 -2.65
C ALA A 210 10.76 -12.87 -2.88
N ALA A 211 11.46 -13.33 -1.84
CA ALA A 211 12.47 -14.39 -1.95
C ALA A 211 11.83 -15.73 -2.37
N ALA A 212 10.67 -16.08 -1.82
CA ALA A 212 9.96 -17.29 -2.20
C ALA A 212 9.58 -17.26 -3.70
N MET A 213 9.10 -16.14 -4.19
CA MET A 213 8.69 -15.97 -5.58
C MET A 213 9.89 -15.95 -6.53
N GLN A 214 10.95 -15.22 -6.19
CA GLN A 214 12.17 -15.11 -6.99
C GLN A 214 12.94 -16.44 -7.06
N GLN A 215 13.25 -17.04 -5.91
CA GLN A 215 14.16 -18.20 -5.83
C GLN A 215 13.49 -19.51 -6.26
N ASN A 216 12.16 -19.54 -6.41
CA ASN A 216 11.47 -20.63 -7.10
C ASN A 216 11.26 -20.34 -8.61
N GLY A 217 11.84 -19.26 -9.14
CA GLY A 217 11.73 -18.86 -10.54
C GLY A 217 10.33 -18.44 -10.95
N ARG A 218 9.48 -18.04 -9.99
CA ARG A 218 8.07 -17.73 -10.22
C ARG A 218 7.83 -16.28 -10.61
N ALA A 219 8.60 -15.34 -10.06
CA ALA A 219 8.49 -13.93 -10.40
C ALA A 219 9.87 -13.29 -10.60
N THR A 220 9.89 -12.25 -11.44
CA THR A 220 11.04 -11.36 -11.58
C THR A 220 10.89 -10.19 -10.61
N LEU A 221 11.90 -9.93 -9.79
CA LEU A 221 11.97 -8.76 -8.92
C LEU A 221 12.54 -7.58 -9.70
N ILE A 222 11.84 -6.45 -9.69
CA ILE A 222 12.28 -5.20 -10.32
C ILE A 222 12.25 -4.07 -9.30
N GLY A 223 13.29 -3.26 -9.27
CA GLY A 223 13.33 -2.08 -8.40
C GLY A 223 14.66 -1.93 -7.68
N SER A 224 14.60 -1.61 -6.39
CA SER A 224 15.78 -1.44 -5.54
C SER A 224 15.81 -2.49 -4.43
N LYS A 225 17.01 -2.70 -3.88
CA LYS A 225 17.29 -3.66 -2.81
C LYS A 225 16.36 -3.48 -1.60
N THR A 226 15.87 -4.58 -1.02
CA THR A 226 14.97 -4.56 0.15
C THR A 226 15.70 -4.22 1.46
N PHE A 227 14.93 -4.01 2.54
CA PHE A 227 15.42 -3.52 3.83
C PHE A 227 16.43 -4.44 4.54
N GLY A 228 16.23 -5.77 4.52
CA GLY A 228 17.05 -6.75 5.21
C GLY A 228 16.61 -7.09 6.63
N LYS A 229 15.30 -7.20 6.90
CA LYS A 229 14.81 -7.60 8.22
C LYS A 229 14.64 -9.12 8.31
N GLY A 230 15.75 -9.86 8.35
CA GLY A 230 15.83 -11.33 8.46
C GLY A 230 15.53 -11.96 9.84
N ILE A 231 14.71 -11.33 10.68
CA ILE A 231 14.48 -11.75 12.08
C ILE A 231 12.99 -11.86 12.41
N VAL A 232 12.67 -12.80 13.31
CA VAL A 232 11.32 -13.01 13.88
C VAL A 232 11.29 -12.50 15.30
N GLN A 233 10.27 -11.70 15.62
CA GLN A 233 10.05 -11.17 16.96
C GLN A 233 8.75 -11.73 17.54
N ASP A 234 8.83 -12.33 18.72
CA ASP A 234 7.65 -12.73 19.48
C ASP A 234 7.23 -11.60 20.44
N VAL A 235 5.91 -11.41 20.58
CA VAL A 235 5.33 -10.46 21.53
C VAL A 235 5.01 -11.18 22.84
N PHE A 236 5.58 -10.70 23.94
CA PHE A 236 5.33 -11.22 25.28
C PHE A 236 4.59 -10.18 26.12
N ARG A 237 3.59 -10.62 26.90
CA ARG A 237 3.00 -9.74 27.92
C ARG A 237 4.03 -9.48 29.02
N PHE A 238 4.22 -8.21 29.37
CA PHE A 238 5.16 -7.78 30.40
C PHE A 238 4.49 -6.73 31.29
N GLY A 239 4.02 -7.16 32.47
CA GLY A 239 3.19 -6.33 33.35
C GLY A 239 1.88 -5.92 32.66
N GLU A 240 1.61 -4.61 32.65
CA GLU A 240 0.48 -3.98 31.96
C GLU A 240 0.76 -3.71 30.46
N GLY A 241 1.97 -4.01 29.97
CA GLY A 241 2.37 -3.76 28.59
C GLY A 241 2.82 -5.02 27.84
N PHE A 242 3.52 -4.80 26.73
CA PHE A 242 4.08 -5.83 25.86
C PHE A 242 5.56 -5.57 25.59
N ALA A 243 6.34 -6.65 25.43
CA ALA A 243 7.73 -6.62 25.00
C ALA A 243 7.86 -7.43 23.71
N GLN A 244 8.62 -6.90 22.74
CA GLN A 244 8.97 -7.61 21.51
C GLN A 244 10.41 -8.11 21.62
N VAL A 245 10.61 -9.41 21.46
CA VAL A 245 11.94 -10.03 21.59
C VAL A 245 12.24 -10.84 20.35
N THR A 246 13.43 -10.67 19.79
CA THR A 246 13.92 -11.48 18.67
C THR A 246 14.18 -12.92 19.14
N THR A 247 13.52 -13.89 18.50
CA THR A 247 13.57 -15.30 18.92
C THR A 247 14.07 -16.24 17.83
N ALA A 248 14.06 -15.81 16.57
CA ALA A 248 14.53 -16.60 15.43
C ALA A 248 15.06 -15.72 14.29
N HIS A 249 15.85 -16.34 13.42
CA HIS A 249 16.14 -15.85 12.07
C HIS A 249 15.26 -16.58 11.08
N TYR A 250 14.99 -15.97 9.93
CA TYR A 250 14.46 -16.70 8.79
C TYR A 250 15.46 -16.72 7.63
N TYR A 251 15.37 -17.77 6.83
CA TYR A 251 16.25 -18.06 5.71
C TYR A 251 15.40 -18.30 4.47
N THR A 252 15.89 -17.78 3.34
CA THR A 252 15.25 -17.90 2.02
C THR A 252 15.18 -19.36 1.54
N PRO A 253 14.45 -19.66 0.46
CA PRO A 253 14.44 -21.00 -0.16
C PRO A 253 15.82 -21.62 -0.42
N GLU A 254 16.79 -20.80 -0.81
CA GLU A 254 18.19 -21.19 -1.05
C GLU A 254 19.04 -21.26 0.23
N GLY A 255 18.50 -20.84 1.36
CA GLY A 255 19.14 -20.95 2.67
C GLY A 255 19.96 -19.71 3.06
N GLU A 256 19.68 -18.55 2.48
CA GLU A 256 20.41 -17.31 2.76
C GLU A 256 19.79 -16.59 3.97
N ASN A 257 20.65 -16.02 4.82
CA ASN A 257 20.23 -15.10 5.87
C ASN A 257 20.28 -13.67 5.32
N ILE A 258 19.10 -13.07 5.15
CA ILE A 258 18.96 -11.72 4.59
C ILE A 258 19.03 -10.61 5.64
N HIS A 259 19.26 -10.93 6.91
CA HIS A 259 19.35 -9.93 7.96
C HIS A 259 20.51 -8.95 7.70
N GLU A 260 20.21 -7.65 7.71
CA GLU A 260 21.11 -6.54 7.36
C GLU A 260 21.63 -6.58 5.91
N LYS A 261 21.09 -7.50 5.10
CA LYS A 261 21.51 -7.71 3.71
C LYS A 261 20.43 -7.46 2.69
N GLY A 262 19.15 -7.68 3.00
CA GLY A 262 18.06 -7.56 2.02
C GLY A 262 18.11 -8.59 0.90
N ILE A 263 17.23 -8.41 -0.07
CA ILE A 263 17.08 -9.18 -1.32
C ILE A 263 17.40 -8.24 -2.47
N GLU A 264 18.25 -8.70 -3.38
CA GLU A 264 18.59 -7.96 -4.60
C GLU A 264 17.52 -8.17 -5.67
N PRO A 265 17.15 -7.13 -6.43
CA PRO A 265 16.27 -7.28 -7.59
C PRO A 265 16.97 -8.05 -8.71
N ASP A 266 16.20 -8.75 -9.54
CA ASP A 266 16.72 -9.33 -10.79
C ASP A 266 17.04 -8.24 -11.82
N ILE A 267 16.24 -7.17 -11.82
CA ILE A 267 16.43 -5.99 -12.67
C ILE A 267 16.46 -4.76 -11.77
N ALA A 268 17.67 -4.23 -11.54
CA ALA A 268 17.86 -3.02 -10.76
C ALA A 268 17.32 -1.77 -11.50
N VAL A 269 16.44 -1.04 -10.84
CA VAL A 269 15.92 0.27 -11.25
C VAL A 269 15.75 1.11 -9.99
N ASP A 270 16.54 2.18 -9.89
CA ASP A 270 16.54 3.03 -8.70
C ASP A 270 15.22 3.79 -8.52
N ASP A 271 14.85 4.04 -7.27
CA ASP A 271 13.73 4.91 -6.93
C ASP A 271 14.06 6.37 -7.26
N ILE A 272 13.04 7.13 -7.66
CA ILE A 272 13.13 8.59 -7.69
C ILE A 272 13.14 9.08 -6.24
N LYS A 273 14.27 9.60 -5.79
CA LYS A 273 14.46 10.16 -4.46
C LYS A 273 15.05 11.56 -4.54
N ILE A 274 14.79 12.36 -3.51
CA ILE A 274 15.45 13.64 -3.33
C ILE A 274 16.84 13.33 -2.79
N GLU A 275 17.89 13.65 -3.55
CA GLU A 275 19.27 13.43 -3.12
C GLU A 275 19.69 14.45 -2.05
N ASP A 276 20.71 14.12 -1.26
CA ASP A 276 21.19 14.98 -0.17
C ASP A 276 21.57 16.39 -0.66
N GLU A 277 22.13 16.50 -1.87
CA GLU A 277 22.48 17.78 -2.48
C GLU A 277 21.25 18.61 -2.91
N GLU A 278 20.10 17.97 -3.15
CA GLU A 278 18.86 18.61 -3.58
C GLU A 278 18.01 19.12 -2.40
N ILE A 279 18.26 18.66 -1.17
CA ILE A 279 17.43 18.93 0.02
C ILE A 279 17.21 20.43 0.24
N GLY A 280 18.26 21.25 0.12
CA GLY A 280 18.16 22.70 0.32
C GLY A 280 17.26 23.38 -0.71
N ALA A 281 17.35 22.96 -1.97
CA ALA A 281 16.50 23.45 -3.04
C ALA A 281 15.04 22.97 -2.88
N TYR A 282 14.86 21.71 -2.50
CA TYR A 282 13.56 21.13 -2.19
C TYR A 282 12.85 21.87 -1.05
N GLU A 283 13.55 22.15 0.05
CA GLU A 283 13.01 22.93 1.18
C GLU A 283 12.50 24.30 0.72
N GLN A 284 13.28 24.99 -0.12
CA GLN A 284 12.90 26.30 -0.65
C GLN A 284 11.67 26.22 -1.56
N LEU A 285 11.61 25.21 -2.44
CA LEU A 285 10.45 24.96 -3.31
C LEU A 285 9.16 24.72 -2.50
N MET A 286 9.26 23.98 -1.39
CA MET A 286 8.12 23.72 -0.50
C MET A 286 7.68 24.98 0.26
N LYS A 287 8.62 25.80 0.75
CA LYS A 287 8.31 27.09 1.42
C LYS A 287 7.57 28.06 0.50
N GLU A 288 7.93 28.08 -0.77
CA GLU A 288 7.28 28.91 -1.80
C GLU A 288 5.90 28.37 -2.21
N LYS A 289 5.53 27.16 -1.78
CA LYS A 289 4.29 26.47 -2.21
C LYS A 289 4.18 26.41 -3.73
N LEU A 290 5.32 26.21 -4.40
CA LEU A 290 5.42 26.34 -5.85
C LEU A 290 4.56 25.31 -6.59
N VAL A 291 4.62 24.04 -6.15
CA VAL A 291 3.86 22.93 -6.75
C VAL A 291 2.35 23.17 -6.67
N SER A 292 1.84 23.53 -5.48
CA SER A 292 0.41 23.75 -5.30
C SER A 292 -0.09 25.01 -6.02
N THR A 293 0.76 26.04 -6.14
CA THR A 293 0.49 27.26 -6.93
C THR A 293 0.42 26.92 -8.42
N TYR A 294 1.40 26.19 -8.94
CA TYR A 294 1.44 25.77 -10.34
C TYR A 294 0.21 24.93 -10.73
N VAL A 295 -0.16 23.94 -9.91
CA VAL A 295 -1.34 23.10 -10.15
C VAL A 295 -2.64 23.91 -10.08
N LYS A 296 -2.69 24.98 -9.27
CA LYS A 296 -3.85 25.88 -9.24
C LYS A 296 -3.98 26.70 -10.53
N GLU A 297 -2.86 27.15 -11.10
CA GLU A 297 -2.81 27.92 -12.34
C GLU A 297 -2.97 27.04 -13.59
N ASN A 298 -2.60 25.76 -13.50
CA ASN A 298 -2.68 24.77 -14.56
C ASN A 298 -3.53 23.56 -14.08
N PRO A 299 -4.86 23.69 -13.98
CA PRO A 299 -5.71 22.72 -13.29
C PRO A 299 -5.86 21.38 -14.02
N GLU A 300 -5.48 21.29 -15.29
CA GLU A 300 -5.58 20.05 -16.07
C GLU A 300 -4.42 19.09 -15.74
N PRO A 301 -4.70 17.87 -15.24
CA PRO A 301 -3.68 16.87 -14.96
C PRO A 301 -3.25 16.19 -16.26
N SER A 302 -2.26 16.77 -16.95
CA SER A 302 -1.71 16.22 -18.19
C SER A 302 -0.21 15.97 -18.10
N GLU A 303 0.28 14.99 -18.85
CA GLU A 303 1.73 14.72 -18.98
C GLU A 303 2.48 15.97 -19.45
N GLU A 304 1.89 16.76 -20.35
CA GLU A 304 2.47 18.01 -20.81
C GLU A 304 2.66 19.01 -19.66
N ASN A 305 1.64 19.21 -18.82
CA ASN A 305 1.74 20.13 -17.69
C ASN A 305 2.76 19.66 -16.64
N ILE A 306 2.83 18.34 -16.38
CA ILE A 306 3.82 17.76 -15.46
C ILE A 306 5.24 18.00 -16.01
N ARG A 307 5.50 17.60 -17.26
CA ARG A 307 6.82 17.77 -17.89
C ARG A 307 7.22 19.24 -18.01
N ARG A 308 6.26 20.12 -18.28
CA ARG A 308 6.50 21.58 -18.34
C ARG A 308 6.98 22.12 -17.01
N PHE A 309 6.41 21.67 -15.89
CA PHE A 309 6.91 22.05 -14.56
C PHE A 309 8.34 21.57 -14.33
N GLY A 310 8.61 20.28 -14.56
CA GLY A 310 9.95 19.72 -14.42
C GLY A 310 10.98 20.46 -15.27
N ALA A 311 10.67 20.75 -16.53
CA ALA A 311 11.55 21.51 -17.42
C ALA A 311 11.76 22.96 -16.99
N THR A 312 10.70 23.63 -16.52
CA THR A 312 10.76 25.05 -16.10
C THR A 312 11.63 25.24 -14.85
N TYR A 313 11.61 24.27 -13.94
CA TYR A 313 12.28 24.40 -12.64
C TYR A 313 13.52 23.50 -12.48
N ALA A 314 13.94 22.77 -13.51
CA ALA A 314 15.13 21.91 -13.47
C ALA A 314 16.42 22.67 -13.07
N GLU A 315 16.54 23.95 -13.43
CA GLU A 315 17.71 24.77 -13.08
C GLU A 315 17.78 25.15 -11.60
N ARG A 316 16.75 24.83 -10.80
CA ARG A 316 16.72 25.13 -9.36
C ARG A 316 17.51 24.15 -8.50
N GLY A 317 18.28 23.24 -9.10
CA GLY A 317 19.06 22.24 -8.36
C GLY A 317 18.23 21.08 -7.83
N ILE A 318 17.09 20.79 -8.49
CA ILE A 318 16.27 19.60 -8.26
C ILE A 318 16.08 18.92 -9.62
N SER A 319 16.26 17.61 -9.66
CA SER A 319 16.10 16.80 -10.86
C SER A 319 14.69 16.92 -11.42
N ALA A 320 14.59 16.86 -12.75
CA ALA A 320 13.31 16.91 -13.44
C ALA A 320 12.38 15.77 -13.01
N ASP A 321 12.92 14.59 -12.68
CA ASP A 321 12.14 13.44 -12.24
C ASP A 321 11.49 13.67 -10.87
N VAL A 322 12.23 14.23 -9.91
CA VAL A 322 11.67 14.65 -8.61
C VAL A 322 10.59 15.72 -8.82
N LEU A 323 10.86 16.75 -9.63
CA LEU A 323 9.89 17.82 -9.91
C LEU A 323 8.61 17.30 -10.57
N ASN A 324 8.74 16.39 -11.56
CA ASN A 324 7.62 15.74 -12.22
C ASN A 324 6.80 14.92 -11.22
N LEU A 325 7.47 14.15 -10.34
CA LEU A 325 6.82 13.34 -9.32
C LEU A 325 6.02 14.20 -8.32
N LEU A 326 6.58 15.32 -7.86
CA LEU A 326 5.89 16.21 -6.93
C LEU A 326 4.61 16.80 -7.53
N VAL A 327 4.67 17.25 -8.79
CA VAL A 327 3.48 17.81 -9.47
C VAL A 327 2.45 16.74 -9.80
N ARG A 328 2.88 15.56 -10.28
CA ARG A 328 2.00 14.41 -10.47
C ARG A 328 1.24 14.09 -9.17
N ASN A 329 1.94 14.02 -8.05
CA ASN A 329 1.36 13.67 -6.76
C ASN A 329 0.35 14.74 -6.30
N GLU A 330 0.62 16.02 -6.52
CA GLU A 330 -0.32 17.12 -6.22
C GLU A 330 -1.57 17.04 -7.11
N TYR A 331 -1.43 16.71 -8.40
CA TYR A 331 -2.59 16.46 -9.27
C TYR A 331 -3.43 15.28 -8.77
N LEU A 332 -2.80 14.14 -8.50
CA LEU A 332 -3.48 12.95 -7.98
C LEU A 332 -4.18 13.24 -6.64
N ALA A 333 -3.57 14.04 -5.77
CA ALA A 333 -4.15 14.43 -4.49
C ALA A 333 -5.44 15.23 -4.65
N LYS A 334 -5.59 16.01 -5.72
CA LYS A 334 -6.80 16.81 -6.03
C LYS A 334 -7.84 16.06 -6.84
N MET A 335 -7.47 14.95 -7.48
CA MET A 335 -8.43 14.10 -8.18
C MET A 335 -9.39 13.44 -7.20
N GLU A 336 -10.65 13.33 -7.61
CA GLU A 336 -11.65 12.49 -6.93
C GLU A 336 -11.09 11.08 -6.80
N TYR A 337 -11.23 10.48 -5.62
CA TYR A 337 -10.63 9.20 -5.28
C TYR A 337 -10.96 8.10 -6.30
N GLU A 338 -12.21 8.02 -6.73
CA GLU A 338 -12.72 7.04 -7.71
C GLU A 338 -12.13 7.22 -9.14
N LYS A 339 -11.60 8.41 -9.45
CA LYS A 339 -10.95 8.72 -10.73
C LYS A 339 -9.44 8.56 -10.68
N ARG A 340 -8.86 8.29 -9.51
CA ARG A 340 -7.41 8.10 -9.39
C ARG A 340 -7.04 6.77 -10.05
N PRO A 341 -6.05 6.75 -10.95
CA PRO A 341 -5.56 5.49 -11.48
C PRO A 341 -4.90 4.68 -10.35
N ILE A 342 -5.07 3.36 -10.38
CA ILE A 342 -4.43 2.45 -9.41
C ILE A 342 -2.90 2.55 -9.48
N ALA A 343 -2.37 2.81 -10.68
CA ALA A 343 -0.96 3.05 -10.94
C ALA A 343 -0.78 3.90 -12.21
N ASP A 344 0.37 4.56 -12.33
CA ASP A 344 0.71 5.36 -13.51
C ASP A 344 2.19 5.16 -13.84
N ALA A 345 2.45 4.46 -14.95
CA ALA A 345 3.78 4.11 -15.42
C ALA A 345 4.54 5.29 -16.04
N THR A 346 3.87 6.42 -16.35
CA THR A 346 4.45 7.55 -17.09
C THR A 346 5.64 8.16 -16.35
N PHE A 347 5.52 8.27 -15.03
CA PHE A 347 6.50 8.86 -14.13
C PHE A 347 6.98 7.89 -13.04
N ASP A 348 6.83 6.60 -13.29
CA ASP A 348 7.30 5.52 -12.41
C ASP A 348 8.25 4.62 -13.21
N ALA A 349 9.55 4.81 -13.03
CA ALA A 349 10.57 4.11 -13.80
C ALA A 349 10.53 2.59 -13.58
N GLN A 350 10.25 2.14 -12.36
CA GLN A 350 10.18 0.73 -12.00
C GLN A 350 8.94 0.07 -12.60
N LEU A 351 7.78 0.72 -12.49
CA LEU A 351 6.55 0.23 -13.11
C LEU A 351 6.66 0.21 -14.63
N LYS A 352 7.23 1.25 -15.24
CA LYS A 352 7.49 1.29 -16.68
C LYS A 352 8.37 0.13 -17.12
N ARG A 353 9.42 -0.19 -16.35
CA ARG A 353 10.29 -1.34 -16.61
C ARG A 353 9.54 -2.66 -16.49
N ALA A 354 8.68 -2.81 -15.48
CA ALA A 354 7.85 -4.00 -15.29
C ALA A 354 6.84 -4.21 -16.42
N VAL A 355 6.18 -3.14 -16.87
CA VAL A 355 5.31 -3.17 -18.05
C VAL A 355 6.10 -3.62 -19.28
N GLN A 356 7.27 -3.03 -19.53
CA GLN A 356 8.13 -3.44 -20.64
C GLN A 356 8.53 -4.92 -20.55
N PHE A 357 8.88 -5.40 -19.35
CA PHE A 357 9.26 -6.79 -19.12
C PHE A 357 8.10 -7.74 -19.44
N ILE A 358 6.88 -7.48 -18.97
CA ILE A 358 5.71 -8.29 -19.29
C ILE A 358 5.44 -8.33 -20.80
N ARG A 359 5.61 -7.20 -21.50
CA ARG A 359 5.35 -7.10 -22.94
C ARG A 359 6.40 -7.79 -23.81
N THR A 360 7.66 -7.77 -23.40
CA THR A 360 8.79 -8.13 -24.27
C THR A 360 9.59 -9.33 -23.78
N GLY A 361 9.42 -9.73 -22.51
CA GLY A 361 10.24 -10.72 -21.83
C GLY A 361 11.70 -10.27 -21.59
N GLN A 362 12.02 -9.00 -21.88
CA GLN A 362 13.37 -8.43 -21.78
C GLN A 362 13.46 -7.39 -20.70
#